data_AF-A0A497MNF0-F1
#
_entry.id   AF-A0A497MNF0-F1
#
_cell.length_a   1.000
_cell.length_b   1.000
_cell.length_c   1.000
_cell.angle_alpha   90.00
_cell.angle_beta   90.00
_cell.angle_gamma   90.00
#
_symmetry.space_group_name_H-M   'P 1'
#
loop_
_entity.id
_entity.type
_entity.pdbx_description
1 polymer ?
#
loop_
_entity_poly.entity_id
_entity_poly.type
_entity_poly.pdbx_seq_one_letter_code
_entity_poly.pdbx_strand_id
1 'polypeptide(L)'
;MFKFDKDQAIFEIAGVKVGGQPGQLPPVMIGSIFYKGHKVVLDETRGVFDKAKAERLLNKEEEVSEETGLPRIIDVVGHTAEALIRFVDFVADKTDSPFLVDGVTADVRIPVVKHIAEVGLSDRAIYNSIDINYRQEEIEAIREAGLK
;
A
#
# COMPACT_ATOMS: atom_id res chain seq x y z
N MET A 1 12.24 -17.73 -23.63
CA MET A 1 11.45 -16.82 -22.78
C MET A 1 10.53 -17.68 -21.96
N PHE A 2 10.54 -17.52 -20.64
CA PHE A 2 9.66 -18.30 -19.77
C PHE A 2 8.19 -17.91 -20.05
N LYS A 3 7.29 -18.89 -20.10
CA LYS A 3 5.86 -18.68 -20.34
C LYS A 3 5.08 -19.66 -19.47
N PHE A 4 4.07 -19.17 -18.77
CA PHE A 4 3.17 -20.02 -18.01
C PHE A 4 2.14 -20.66 -18.94
N ASP A 5 1.82 -21.94 -18.71
CA ASP A 5 0.78 -22.66 -19.46
C ASP A 5 -0.63 -22.15 -19.14
N LYS A 6 -0.84 -21.64 -17.91
CA LYS A 6 -2.09 -21.01 -17.52
C LYS A 6 -2.16 -19.58 -18.01
N ASP A 7 -3.37 -19.17 -18.42
CA ASP A 7 -3.67 -17.76 -18.67
C ASP A 7 -3.40 -16.94 -17.42
N GLN A 8 -2.69 -15.83 -17.61
CA GLN A 8 -2.32 -14.92 -16.53
C GLN A 8 -3.30 -13.75 -16.52
N ALA A 9 -3.81 -13.42 -15.33
CA ALA A 9 -4.63 -12.23 -15.14
C ALA A 9 -3.76 -10.97 -15.14
N ILE A 10 -4.34 -9.85 -15.58
CA ILE A 10 -3.80 -8.51 -15.39
C ILE A 10 -4.83 -7.74 -14.59
N PHE A 11 -4.43 -7.24 -13.43
CA PHE A 11 -5.24 -6.34 -12.61
C PHE A 11 -4.80 -4.90 -12.83
N GLU A 12 -5.74 -3.97 -12.75
CA GLU A 12 -5.46 -2.53 -12.79
C GLU A 12 -5.92 -1.90 -11.47
N ILE A 13 -4.98 -1.29 -10.74
CA ILE A 13 -5.20 -0.72 -9.42
C ILE A 13 -4.74 0.73 -9.48
N ALA A 14 -5.68 1.68 -9.44
CA ALA A 14 -5.42 3.10 -9.58
C ALA A 14 -4.46 3.45 -10.75
N GLY A 15 -4.67 2.83 -11.91
CA GLY A 15 -3.85 3.03 -13.12
C GLY A 15 -2.57 2.17 -13.20
N VAL A 16 -2.19 1.46 -12.14
CA VAL A 16 -1.05 0.52 -12.15
C VAL A 16 -1.52 -0.86 -12.58
N LYS A 17 -0.92 -1.40 -13.65
CA LYS A 17 -1.19 -2.76 -14.14
C LYS A 17 -0.21 -3.76 -13.57
N VAL A 18 -0.72 -4.85 -12.98
CA VAL A 18 0.09 -5.93 -12.38
C VAL A 18 -0.37 -7.30 -12.86
N GLY A 19 0.59 -8.19 -13.15
CA GLY A 19 0.35 -9.56 -13.62
C GLY A 19 0.79 -9.79 -15.06
N GLY A 20 0.09 -10.68 -15.77
CA GLY A 20 0.42 -11.06 -17.14
C GLY A 20 1.57 -12.07 -17.27
N GLN A 21 1.86 -12.45 -18.52
CA GLN A 21 2.98 -13.30 -18.90
C GLN A 21 4.30 -12.53 -18.80
N PRO A 22 5.44 -13.21 -18.55
CA PRO A 22 6.75 -12.57 -18.53
C PRO A 22 7.01 -11.76 -19.80
N GLY A 23 7.34 -10.48 -19.64
CA GLY A 23 7.59 -9.53 -20.73
C GLY A 23 6.36 -8.81 -21.29
N GLN A 24 5.16 -9.07 -20.79
CA GLN A 24 3.96 -8.28 -21.16
C GLN A 24 3.89 -6.93 -20.45
N LEU A 25 4.28 -6.89 -19.18
CA LEU A 25 4.31 -5.69 -18.35
C LEU A 25 5.67 -5.56 -17.64
N PRO A 26 6.12 -4.34 -17.34
CA PRO A 26 7.28 -4.14 -16.47
C PRO A 26 6.98 -4.66 -15.05
N PRO A 27 8.00 -5.09 -14.29
CA PRO A 27 7.85 -5.36 -12.87
C PRO A 27 7.33 -4.12 -12.13
N VAL A 28 6.38 -4.34 -11.22
CA VAL A 28 5.92 -3.32 -10.29
C VAL A 28 6.83 -3.32 -9.07
N MET A 29 7.31 -2.15 -8.68
CA MET A 29 8.16 -1.95 -7.50
C MET A 29 7.32 -1.54 -6.30
N ILE A 30 7.60 -2.12 -5.14
CA ILE A 30 6.89 -1.81 -3.90
C ILE A 30 7.88 -1.29 -2.86
N GLY A 31 7.79 -0.01 -2.54
CA GLY A 31 8.71 0.67 -1.62
C GLY A 31 8.06 0.94 -0.26
N SER A 32 8.65 0.40 0.82
CA SER A 32 8.14 0.59 2.18
C SER A 32 8.49 1.95 2.76
N ILE A 33 7.52 2.58 3.43
CA ILE A 33 7.67 3.81 4.22
C ILE A 33 7.08 3.60 5.62
N PHE A 34 7.60 4.36 6.60
CA PHE A 34 7.22 4.29 8.03
C PHE A 34 7.42 2.94 8.77
N TYR A 35 8.11 1.98 8.15
CA TYR A 35 8.50 0.73 8.81
C TYR A 35 9.30 0.96 10.11
N LYS A 36 9.35 -0.08 10.95
CA LYS A 36 10.04 -0.04 12.25
C LYS A 36 11.47 0.49 12.14
N GLY A 37 11.80 1.51 12.93
CA GLY A 37 13.13 2.13 12.93
C GLY A 37 13.41 3.03 11.72
N HIS A 38 12.42 3.32 10.88
CA HIS A 38 12.57 4.27 9.80
C HIS A 38 12.79 5.68 10.38
N LYS A 39 13.96 6.28 10.09
CA LYS A 39 14.42 7.58 10.63
C LYS A 39 13.50 8.79 10.38
N VAL A 40 12.50 8.65 9.52
CA VAL A 40 11.48 9.70 9.32
C VAL A 40 10.42 9.69 10.42
N VAL A 41 10.22 8.57 11.11
CA VAL A 41 9.25 8.42 12.20
C VAL A 41 9.89 8.87 13.51
N LEU A 42 9.19 9.77 14.20
CA LEU A 42 9.58 10.34 15.49
C LEU A 42 8.83 9.67 16.65
N ASP A 43 7.62 9.17 16.39
CA ASP A 43 6.78 8.42 17.33
C ASP A 43 5.99 7.35 16.56
N GLU A 44 6.38 6.08 16.73
CA GLU A 44 5.77 4.94 16.04
C GLU A 44 4.35 4.63 16.54
N THR A 45 4.00 5.04 17.76
CA THR A 45 2.69 4.74 18.37
C THR A 45 1.65 5.77 17.94
N ARG A 46 2.03 7.05 17.94
CA ARG A 46 1.13 8.16 17.57
C ARG A 46 1.21 8.57 16.11
N GLY A 47 2.09 7.94 15.32
CA GLY A 47 2.31 8.31 13.91
C GLY A 47 2.82 9.74 13.75
N VAL A 48 3.77 10.15 14.59
CA VAL A 48 4.45 11.45 14.43
C VAL A 48 5.69 11.21 13.59
N PHE A 49 5.83 11.98 12.51
CA PHE A 49 6.94 11.82 11.55
C PHE A 49 7.32 13.17 10.91
N ASP A 50 8.52 13.21 10.34
CA ASP A 50 9.03 14.33 9.56
C ASP A 50 8.41 14.28 8.14
N LYS A 51 7.30 15.02 7.97
CA LYS A 51 6.57 15.11 6.70
C LYS A 51 7.46 15.50 5.53
N ALA A 52 8.38 16.45 5.72
CA ALA A 52 9.25 16.92 4.65
C ALA A 52 10.27 15.85 4.22
N LYS A 53 10.80 15.05 5.15
CA LYS A 53 11.64 13.89 4.81
C LYS A 53 10.84 12.80 4.10
N ALA A 54 9.64 12.50 4.58
CA ALA A 54 8.78 11.48 3.99
C ALA A 54 8.39 11.85 2.55
N GLU A 55 7.98 13.10 2.31
CA GLU A 55 7.65 13.62 0.97
C GLU A 55 8.87 13.55 0.03
N ARG A 56 10.07 13.91 0.50
CA ARG A 56 11.29 13.75 -0.31
C ARG A 56 11.57 12.30 -0.70
N LEU A 57 11.26 11.33 0.15
CA LEU A 57 11.41 9.91 -0.19
C LEU A 57 10.40 9.49 -1.26
N LEU A 58 9.13 9.91 -1.11
CA LEU A 58 8.10 9.62 -2.10
C LEU A 58 8.44 10.22 -3.47
N ASN A 59 8.90 11.47 -3.51
CA ASN A 59 9.31 12.12 -4.76
C ASN A 59 10.54 11.45 -5.36
N LYS A 60 11.52 11.05 -4.53
CA LYS A 60 12.71 10.39 -5.06
C LYS A 60 12.41 9.02 -5.67
N GLU A 61 11.48 8.28 -5.08
CA GLU A 61 11.03 7.01 -5.65
C GLU A 61 10.17 7.22 -6.91
N GLU A 62 9.41 8.31 -6.99
CA GLU A 62 8.72 8.74 -8.22
C GLU A 62 9.68 8.98 -9.38
N GLU A 63 10.73 9.78 -9.15
CA GLU A 63 11.76 10.06 -10.15
C GLU A 63 12.36 8.76 -10.70
N VAL A 64 12.63 7.78 -9.83
CA VAL A 64 13.17 6.47 -10.25
C VAL A 64 12.14 5.68 -11.06
N SER A 65 10.87 5.69 -10.66
CA SER A 65 9.77 5.07 -11.42
C SER A 65 9.67 5.67 -12.82
N GLU A 66 9.72 7.00 -12.95
CA GLU A 66 9.68 7.71 -14.24
C GLU A 66 10.90 7.42 -15.11
N GLU A 67 12.11 7.45 -14.54
CA GLU A 67 13.36 7.20 -15.27
C GLU A 67 13.47 5.76 -15.79
N THR A 68 12.95 4.78 -15.03
CA THR A 68 13.08 3.36 -15.35
C THR A 68 11.86 2.79 -16.09
N GLY A 69 10.72 3.47 -16.02
CA GLY A 69 9.43 2.96 -16.51
C GLY A 69 8.85 1.82 -15.67
N LEU A 70 9.38 1.58 -14.46
CA LEU A 70 8.86 0.58 -13.53
C LEU A 70 7.74 1.20 -12.68
N PRO A 71 6.49 0.72 -12.75
CA PRO A 71 5.39 1.25 -11.95
C PRO A 71 5.64 1.05 -10.44
N ARG A 72 5.02 1.89 -9.62
CA ARG A 72 5.18 1.91 -8.17
C ARG A 72 3.90 1.63 -7.40
N ILE A 73 4.04 0.97 -6.25
CA ILE A 73 3.01 0.87 -5.20
C ILE A 73 3.70 1.21 -3.88
N ILE A 74 3.07 2.03 -3.04
CA ILE A 74 3.68 2.42 -1.77
C ILE A 74 3.28 1.45 -0.68
N ASP A 75 4.25 0.85 0.00
CA ASP A 75 3.97 0.01 1.17
C ASP A 75 3.96 0.86 2.44
N VAL A 76 2.77 1.10 3.00
CA VAL A 76 2.57 1.98 4.16
C VAL A 76 2.50 1.12 5.40
N VAL A 77 3.58 1.13 6.18
CA VAL A 77 3.73 0.26 7.34
C VAL A 77 3.37 1.00 8.63
N GLY A 78 2.62 0.35 9.53
CA GLY A 78 2.25 0.94 10.82
C GLY A 78 2.07 -0.08 11.94
N HIS A 79 2.47 0.33 13.15
CA HIS A 79 2.39 -0.51 14.36
C HIS A 79 1.07 -0.37 15.13
N THR A 80 0.37 0.75 14.97
CA THR A 80 -0.93 1.02 15.59
C THR A 80 -1.89 1.51 14.53
N ALA A 81 -3.20 1.32 14.76
CA ALA A 81 -4.21 1.85 13.85
C ALA A 81 -4.13 3.39 13.75
N GLU A 82 -3.88 4.09 14.86
CA GLU A 82 -3.72 5.54 14.87
C GLU A 82 -2.56 5.99 13.97
N ALA A 83 -1.39 5.36 14.11
CA ALA A 83 -0.23 5.72 13.32
C ALA A 83 -0.45 5.42 11.83
N LEU A 84 -0.98 4.22 11.53
CA LEU A 84 -1.19 3.77 10.16
C LEU A 84 -2.22 4.63 9.43
N ILE A 85 -3.31 5.05 10.09
CA ILE A 85 -4.28 6.01 9.52
C ILE A 85 -3.57 7.32 9.13
N ARG A 86 -2.79 7.91 10.03
CA ARG A 86 -2.05 9.16 9.74
C ARG A 86 -1.05 9.01 8.60
N PHE A 87 -0.41 7.86 8.49
CA PHE A 87 0.54 7.55 7.43
C PHE A 87 -0.16 7.37 6.08
N VAL A 88 -1.28 6.64 6.04
CA VAL A 88 -2.10 6.45 4.84
C VAL A 88 -2.64 7.79 4.35
N ASP A 89 -3.22 8.62 5.24
CA ASP A 89 -3.73 9.94 4.87
C ASP A 89 -2.64 10.82 4.25
N PHE A 90 -1.42 10.78 4.82
CA PHE A 90 -0.29 11.52 4.29
C PHE A 90 0.14 11.00 2.92
N VAL A 91 0.24 9.67 2.73
CA VAL A 91 0.62 9.12 1.42
C VAL A 91 -0.45 9.45 0.37
N ALA A 92 -1.74 9.34 0.74
CA ALA A 92 -2.85 9.65 -0.14
C ALA A 92 -2.93 11.13 -0.55
N ASP A 93 -2.51 12.06 0.33
CA ASP A 93 -2.37 13.50 0.05
C ASP A 93 -1.20 13.82 -0.90
N LYS A 94 -0.15 12.99 -0.88
CA LYS A 94 1.12 13.26 -1.60
C LYS A 94 1.25 12.58 -2.94
N THR A 95 0.49 11.53 -3.21
CA THR A 95 0.52 10.82 -4.48
C THR A 95 -0.84 10.20 -4.77
N ASP A 96 -1.16 9.99 -6.04
CA ASP A 96 -2.32 9.21 -6.48
C ASP A 96 -2.01 7.71 -6.63
N SER A 97 -0.75 7.31 -6.42
CA SER A 97 -0.34 5.91 -6.52
C SER A 97 -1.15 4.99 -5.61
N PRO A 98 -1.37 3.73 -5.99
CA PRO A 98 -1.93 2.74 -5.09
C PRO A 98 -0.97 2.47 -3.91
N PHE A 99 -1.52 1.99 -2.80
CA PHE A 99 -0.75 1.74 -1.59
C PHE A 99 -1.21 0.49 -0.85
N LEU A 100 -0.28 -0.16 -0.17
CA LEU A 100 -0.56 -1.26 0.75
C LEU A 100 -0.91 -0.72 2.14
N VAL A 101 -1.90 -1.33 2.76
CA VAL A 101 -2.23 -1.15 4.18
C VAL A 101 -1.52 -2.23 4.97
N ASP A 102 -0.29 -1.96 5.41
CA ASP A 102 0.55 -2.93 6.10
C ASP A 102 0.58 -2.67 7.62
N GLY A 103 -0.38 -3.29 8.30
CA GLY A 103 -0.44 -3.33 9.75
C GLY A 103 0.05 -4.68 10.28
N VAL A 104 0.75 -4.68 11.41
CA VAL A 104 1.32 -5.91 12.01
C VAL A 104 0.26 -6.97 12.36
N THR A 105 -0.97 -6.55 12.67
CA THR A 105 -2.07 -7.44 13.04
C THR A 105 -3.39 -7.04 12.39
N ALA A 106 -4.33 -7.98 12.35
CA ALA A 106 -5.72 -7.75 11.96
C ALA A 106 -6.36 -6.56 12.72
N ASP A 107 -6.10 -6.48 14.03
CA ASP A 107 -6.64 -5.43 14.91
C ASP A 107 -6.11 -4.03 14.55
N VAL A 108 -4.94 -3.94 13.90
CA VAL A 108 -4.39 -2.70 13.35
C VAL A 108 -5.00 -2.38 11.98
N ARG A 109 -5.13 -3.39 11.11
CA ARG A 109 -5.57 -3.20 9.71
C ARG A 109 -7.07 -2.92 9.59
N ILE A 110 -7.92 -3.60 10.36
CA ILE A 110 -9.38 -3.47 10.23
C ILE A 110 -9.86 -2.01 10.44
N PRO A 111 -9.44 -1.29 11.51
CA PRO A 111 -9.84 0.10 11.67
C PRO A 111 -9.36 1.01 10.54
N VAL A 112 -8.16 0.75 9.99
CA VAL A 112 -7.58 1.53 8.89
C VAL A 112 -8.38 1.30 7.60
N VAL A 113 -8.78 0.07 7.32
CA VAL A 113 -9.61 -0.27 6.16
C VAL A 113 -10.97 0.42 6.23
N LYS A 114 -11.57 0.48 7.42
CA LYS A 114 -12.83 1.23 7.65
C LYS A 114 -12.63 2.72 7.37
N HIS A 115 -11.57 3.31 7.91
CA HIS A 115 -11.21 4.71 7.64
C HIS A 115 -11.01 4.96 6.13
N ILE A 116 -10.28 4.11 5.43
CA ILE A 116 -10.05 4.20 3.97
C ILE A 116 -11.36 4.25 3.19
N ALA A 117 -12.34 3.43 3.58
CA ALA A 117 -13.67 3.45 2.96
C ALA A 117 -14.41 4.76 3.25
N GLU A 118 -14.36 5.25 4.50
CA GLU A 118 -14.99 6.51 4.91
C GLU A 118 -14.42 7.73 4.16
N VAL A 119 -13.12 7.74 3.88
CA VAL A 119 -12.46 8.84 3.14
C VAL A 119 -12.40 8.63 1.63
N GLY A 120 -12.99 7.56 1.11
CA GLY A 120 -13.13 7.31 -0.33
C GLY A 120 -11.84 6.88 -1.04
N LEU A 121 -10.94 6.18 -0.33
CA LEU A 121 -9.64 5.72 -0.86
C LEU A 121 -9.63 4.24 -1.30
N SER A 122 -10.76 3.54 -1.23
CA SER A 122 -10.84 2.09 -1.46
C SER A 122 -10.29 1.61 -2.81
N ASP A 123 -10.45 2.37 -3.89
CA ASP A 123 -9.96 2.00 -5.23
C ASP A 123 -8.42 2.05 -5.36
N ARG A 124 -7.73 2.64 -4.37
CA ARG A 124 -6.26 2.77 -4.32
C ARG A 124 -5.61 1.85 -3.30
N ALA A 125 -6.39 1.36 -2.33
CA ALA A 125 -5.89 0.60 -1.20
C ALA A 125 -5.81 -0.90 -1.49
N ILE A 126 -4.70 -1.51 -1.09
CA ILE A 126 -4.49 -2.96 -1.17
C ILE A 126 -4.27 -3.48 0.25
N TYR A 127 -5.06 -4.48 0.66
CA TYR A 127 -4.93 -5.07 2.00
C TYR A 127 -3.68 -5.94 2.11
N ASN A 128 -2.77 -5.64 3.03
CA ASN A 128 -1.55 -6.43 3.26
C ASN A 128 -1.50 -6.96 4.70
N SER A 129 -1.78 -8.24 4.97
CA SER A 129 -2.12 -9.33 4.04
C SER A 129 -3.21 -10.25 4.58
N ILE A 130 -3.87 -11.00 3.69
CA ILE A 130 -4.60 -12.22 4.04
C ILE A 130 -3.58 -13.36 4.08
N ASP A 131 -3.33 -13.92 5.26
CA ASP A 131 -2.46 -15.08 5.45
C ASP A 131 -3.22 -16.28 6.04
N ILE A 132 -2.53 -17.38 6.34
CA ILE A 132 -3.15 -18.60 6.87
C ILE A 132 -3.87 -18.42 8.22
N ASN A 133 -3.58 -17.34 8.94
CA ASN A 133 -4.17 -16.99 10.23
C ASN A 133 -5.26 -15.92 10.09
N TYR A 134 -5.77 -15.68 8.89
CA TYR A 134 -6.80 -14.68 8.66
C TYR A 134 -8.02 -14.93 9.55
N ARG A 135 -8.66 -13.84 9.99
CA ARG A 135 -9.92 -13.90 10.73
C ARG A 135 -11.07 -13.55 9.80
N GLN A 136 -12.23 -14.14 10.05
CA GLN A 136 -13.45 -13.86 9.29
C GLN A 136 -13.79 -12.36 9.30
N GLU A 137 -13.53 -11.68 10.41
CA GLU A 137 -13.70 -10.23 10.58
C GLU A 137 -12.86 -9.41 9.59
N GLU A 138 -11.66 -9.87 9.20
CA GLU A 138 -10.85 -9.17 8.19
C GLU A 138 -11.52 -9.24 6.82
N ILE A 139 -12.04 -10.41 6.45
CA ILE A 139 -12.72 -10.61 5.16
C ILE A 139 -13.99 -9.77 5.08
N GLU A 140 -14.74 -9.68 6.18
CA GLU A 140 -15.92 -8.83 6.28
C GLU A 140 -15.55 -7.34 6.15
N ALA A 141 -14.52 -6.88 6.87
CA ALA A 141 -14.05 -5.51 6.77
C ALA A 141 -13.57 -5.14 5.36
N ILE A 142 -12.82 -6.03 4.69
CA ILE A 142 -12.36 -5.84 3.30
C ILE A 142 -13.57 -5.72 2.36
N ARG A 143 -14.56 -6.59 2.51
CA ARG A 143 -15.79 -6.57 1.68
C ARG A 143 -16.61 -5.30 1.91
N GLU A 144 -16.84 -4.92 3.16
CA GLU A 144 -17.61 -3.73 3.53
C GLU A 144 -16.94 -2.45 3.04
N ALA A 145 -15.62 -2.40 3.10
CA ALA A 145 -14.83 -1.28 2.60
C ALA A 145 -14.73 -1.22 1.06
N GLY A 146 -15.22 -2.24 0.36
CA GLY A 146 -15.23 -2.26 -1.11
C GLY A 146 -13.85 -2.36 -1.74
N LEU A 147 -12.86 -2.92 -1.02
CA LEU A 147 -11.55 -3.22 -1.60
C LEU A 147 -11.74 -4.33 -2.66
N LYS A 148 -11.16 -4.13 -3.83
CA LYS A 148 -11.31 -5.01 -5.02
C LYS A 148 -10.19 -6.03 -5.14
#